data_AF-D4YUA3-F1
#
_entry.id   AF-D4YUA3-F1
#
_cell.length_a   1.000
_cell.length_b   1.000
_cell.length_c   1.000
_cell.angle_alpha   90.00
_cell.angle_beta   90.00
_cell.angle_gamma   90.00
#
_symmetry.space_group_name_H-M   'P 1'
#
loop_
_entity.id
_entity.type
_entity.pdbx_description
1 polymer ?
#
loop_
_entity_poly.entity_id
_entity_poly.type
_entity_poly.pdbx_seq_one_letter_code
_entity_poly.pdbx_strand_id
1 'polypeptide(L)'
;MKHPYYNKAYGVFINGYCSCAGTTDATQMVLHYMGMNGKHVHRNQFRHQWVSITLDGKKGWADGQVGAAGYGAWGDHSYNPSWN
;
A
#
# COMPACT_ATOMS: atom_id res chain seq x y z
N MET A 1 -4.31 -17.48 -15.74
CA MET A 1 -3.75 -18.29 -14.62
C MET A 1 -3.35 -17.34 -13.51
N LYS A 2 -3.61 -17.67 -12.25
CA LYS A 2 -3.18 -16.88 -11.09
C LYS A 2 -1.76 -17.33 -10.74
N HIS A 3 -0.77 -16.47 -10.99
CA HIS A 3 0.61 -16.81 -10.71
C HIS A 3 0.79 -17.10 -9.20
N PRO A 4 1.60 -18.11 -8.80
CA PRO A 4 1.92 -18.33 -7.40
C PRO A 4 2.33 -17.03 -6.71
N TYR A 5 1.77 -16.78 -5.53
CA TYR A 5 2.13 -15.64 -4.66
C TYR A 5 1.91 -14.23 -5.25
N TYR A 6 1.23 -14.07 -6.39
CA TYR A 6 0.97 -12.74 -7.00
C TYR A 6 0.28 -11.72 -6.07
N ASN A 7 -0.40 -12.18 -5.01
CA ASN A 7 -1.12 -11.37 -4.01
C ASN A 7 -0.37 -11.26 -2.67
N LYS A 8 0.94 -11.55 -2.66
CA LYS A 8 1.81 -11.51 -1.49
C LYS A 8 3.01 -10.60 -1.76
N ALA A 9 3.63 -10.11 -0.69
CA ALA A 9 4.90 -9.38 -0.79
C ALA A 9 5.97 -10.17 -1.57
N TYR A 10 6.03 -11.49 -1.40
CA TYR A 10 6.92 -12.38 -2.16
C TYR A 10 6.73 -12.29 -3.68
N GLY A 11 5.47 -12.17 -4.14
CA GLY A 11 5.17 -12.01 -5.56
C GLY A 11 5.87 -10.77 -6.14
N VAL A 12 5.82 -9.66 -5.40
CA VAL A 12 6.39 -8.38 -5.79
C VAL A 12 7.92 -8.38 -5.70
N PHE A 13 8.48 -8.82 -4.56
CA PHE A 13 9.92 -8.69 -4.32
C PHE A 13 10.79 -9.77 -4.98
N ILE A 14 10.27 -10.98 -5.14
CA ILE A 14 11.07 -12.14 -5.57
C ILE A 14 10.58 -12.68 -6.91
N ASN A 15 9.27 -12.86 -7.05
CA ASN A 15 8.71 -13.58 -8.19
C ASN A 15 8.56 -12.70 -9.45
N GLY A 16 8.64 -11.37 -9.31
CA GLY A 16 8.46 -10.42 -10.41
C GLY A 16 6.99 -10.21 -10.84
N TYR A 17 6.01 -10.59 -10.02
CA TYR A 17 4.59 -10.43 -10.30
C TYR A 17 3.93 -9.45 -9.34
N CYS A 18 3.21 -8.47 -9.88
CA CYS A 18 2.50 -7.46 -9.10
C CYS A 18 0.97 -7.58 -9.23
N SER A 19 0.26 -7.33 -8.13
CA SER A 19 -1.19 -7.13 -8.06
C SER A 19 -1.50 -6.13 -6.94
N CYS A 20 -2.69 -5.52 -6.91
CA CYS A 20 -3.08 -4.58 -5.83
C CYS A 20 -2.88 -5.16 -4.43
N ALA A 21 -3.26 -6.42 -4.25
CA ALA A 21 -3.07 -7.15 -3.00
C ALA A 21 -1.57 -7.36 -2.70
N GLY A 22 -0.79 -7.77 -3.70
CA GLY A 22 0.63 -8.05 -3.54
C GLY A 22 1.45 -6.80 -3.23
N THR A 23 1.19 -5.70 -3.96
CA THR A 23 1.86 -4.42 -3.74
C THR A 23 1.46 -3.82 -2.39
N THR A 24 0.20 -3.93 -1.99
CA THR A 24 -0.24 -3.48 -0.66
C THR A 24 0.38 -4.30 0.47
N ASP A 25 0.51 -5.62 0.31
CA ASP A 25 1.18 -6.51 1.26
C ASP A 25 2.68 -6.18 1.37
N ALA A 26 3.33 -5.92 0.23
CA ALA A 26 4.71 -5.45 0.18
C ALA A 26 4.90 -4.10 0.88
N THR A 27 4.05 -3.11 0.60
CA THR A 27 4.08 -1.80 1.25
C THR A 27 3.87 -1.92 2.77
N GLN A 28 2.89 -2.72 3.21
CA GLN A 28 2.66 -2.94 4.64
C GLN A 28 3.90 -3.56 5.32
N MET A 29 4.57 -4.51 4.66
CA MET A 29 5.78 -5.13 5.18
C MET A 29 6.94 -4.15 5.31
N VAL A 30 7.17 -3.29 4.31
CA VAL A 30 8.21 -2.25 4.38
C VAL A 30 7.92 -1.27 5.52
N LEU A 31 6.68 -0.80 5.64
CA LEU A 31 6.28 0.11 6.73
C LEU A 31 6.49 -0.52 8.10
N HIS A 32 6.17 -1.80 8.26
CA HIS A 32 6.43 -2.54 9.49
C HIS A 32 7.92 -2.55 9.85
N TYR A 33 8.80 -2.83 8.88
CA TYR A 33 10.25 -2.80 9.10
C TYR A 33 10.80 -1.40 9.39
N MET A 34 10.12 -0.34 8.94
CA MET A 34 10.44 1.04 9.30
C MET A 34 9.90 1.47 10.68
N GLY A 35 9.28 0.56 11.43
CA GLY A 35 8.70 0.85 12.75
C GLY A 35 7.32 1.52 12.68
N MET A 36 6.69 1.54 11.50
CA MET A 36 5.37 2.13 11.30
C MET A 36 4.26 1.07 11.30
N ASN A 37 3.10 1.40 11.88
CA ASN A 37 1.96 0.50 11.92
C ASN A 37 0.92 0.86 10.84
N GLY A 38 1.04 0.23 9.66
CA GLY A 38 0.09 0.37 8.57
C GLY A 38 -0.92 -0.79 8.53
N LYS A 39 -2.18 -0.50 8.17
CA LYS A 39 -3.26 -1.46 7.97
C LYS A 39 -3.57 -1.66 6.49
N HIS A 40 -3.46 -2.89 6.00
CA HIS A 40 -3.93 -3.30 4.68
C HIS A 40 -5.47 -3.21 4.59
N VAL A 41 -5.99 -2.32 3.73
CA VAL A 41 -7.42 -2.11 3.51
C VAL A 41 -7.93 -3.02 2.39
N HIS A 42 -9.12 -3.61 2.58
CA HIS A 42 -9.76 -4.56 1.64
C HIS A 42 -8.98 -5.86 1.37
N ARG A 43 -8.13 -6.29 2.31
CA ARG A 43 -7.42 -7.57 2.21
C ARG A 43 -8.38 -8.72 1.87
N ASN A 44 -8.06 -9.50 0.85
CA ASN A 44 -8.84 -10.64 0.33
C ASN A 44 -10.22 -10.29 -0.28
N GLN A 45 -10.49 -9.02 -0.60
CA GLN A 45 -11.72 -8.61 -1.28
C GLN A 45 -11.42 -8.27 -2.76
N PHE A 46 -12.41 -8.42 -3.64
CA PHE A 46 -12.31 -7.95 -5.03
C PHE A 46 -12.57 -6.43 -5.12
N ARG A 47 -11.72 -5.68 -4.43
CA ARG A 47 -11.72 -4.21 -4.37
C ARG A 47 -10.28 -3.71 -4.42
N HIS A 48 -10.10 -2.45 -4.77
CA HIS A 48 -8.79 -1.82 -4.71
C HIS A 48 -8.24 -1.86 -3.27
N GLN A 49 -6.94 -2.11 -3.15
CA GLN A 49 -6.23 -2.36 -1.90
C GLN A 49 -5.10 -1.34 -1.74
N TRP A 50 -4.93 -0.84 -0.52
CA TRP A 50 -3.91 0.13 -0.13
C TRP A 50 -3.60 -0.02 1.37
N VAL A 51 -2.57 0.67 1.86
CA VAL A 51 -2.27 0.75 3.29
C VAL A 51 -2.84 2.03 3.86
N SER A 52 -3.67 1.94 4.90
CA SER A 52 -4.00 3.08 5.76
C SER A 52 -3.01 3.14 6.92
N ILE A 53 -2.46 4.32 7.18
CA ILE A 53 -1.41 4.52 8.19
C ILE A 53 -1.71 5.77 9.02
N THR A 54 -1.21 5.83 10.25
CA THR A 54 -1.15 7.07 11.03
C THR A 54 0.30 7.51 11.14
N LEU A 55 0.59 8.72 10.69
CA LEU A 55 1.92 9.35 10.71
C LEU A 55 1.77 10.70 11.42
N ASP A 56 2.61 10.96 12.43
CA ASP A 56 2.61 12.22 13.18
C ASP A 56 1.24 12.63 13.73
N GLY A 57 0.46 11.65 14.19
CA GLY A 57 -0.92 11.85 14.68
C GLY A 57 -1.95 12.14 13.58
N LYS A 58 -1.56 12.16 12.30
CA LYS A 58 -2.43 12.37 11.15
C LYS A 58 -2.70 11.07 10.42
N LYS A 59 -3.94 10.90 9.96
CA LYS A 59 -4.31 9.80 9.07
C LYS A 59 -3.68 10.01 7.69
N GLY A 60 -3.11 8.95 7.13
CA GLY A 60 -2.59 8.91 5.78
C GLY A 60 -2.83 7.57 5.10
N TRP A 61 -2.31 7.47 3.90
CA TRP A 61 -2.43 6.32 3.02
C TRP A 61 -1.16 6.13 2.19
N ALA A 62 -0.89 4.89 1.81
CA ALA A 62 0.15 4.53 0.86
C ALA A 62 -0.38 3.47 -0.09
N ASP A 63 -0.17 3.69 -1.39
CA ASP A 63 -0.62 2.83 -2.47
C ASP A 63 0.60 2.31 -3.25
N GLY A 64 0.96 1.06 -3.00
CA GLY A 64 2.11 0.42 -3.65
C GLY A 64 1.90 0.11 -5.13
N GLN A 65 0.66 0.10 -5.63
CA GLN A 65 0.41 -0.12 -7.06
C GLN A 65 0.53 1.18 -7.86
N VAL A 66 0.05 2.29 -7.29
CA VAL A 66 0.17 3.62 -7.90
C VAL A 66 1.56 4.22 -7.67
N GLY A 67 2.26 3.80 -6.61
CA GLY A 67 3.55 4.36 -6.23
C GLY A 67 3.42 5.73 -5.55
N ALA A 68 2.32 5.93 -4.81
CA ALA A 68 1.99 7.21 -4.18
C ALA A 68 1.60 7.05 -2.70
N ALA A 69 1.78 8.12 -1.93
CA ALA A 69 1.36 8.19 -0.54
C ALA A 69 0.95 9.63 -0.19
N GLY A 70 0.12 9.79 0.84
CA GLY A 70 -0.35 11.10 1.27
C GLY A 70 -1.10 11.09 2.59
N TYR A 71 -1.49 12.28 3.05
CA TYR A 71 -2.39 12.46 4.20
C TYR A 71 -3.85 12.49 3.74
N GLY A 72 -4.78 12.24 4.67
CA GLY A 72 -6.23 12.29 4.40
C GLY A 72 -6.84 10.94 3.97
N ALA A 73 -7.90 11.00 3.18
CA ALA A 73 -8.56 9.81 2.65
C ALA A 73 -7.80 9.27 1.42
N TRP A 74 -7.81 7.96 1.22
CA TRP A 74 -7.26 7.37 -0.01
C TRP A 74 -8.08 7.84 -1.23
N GLY A 75 -7.41 8.36 -2.26
CA GLY A 75 -8.04 9.02 -3.41
C GLY A 75 -8.28 10.53 -3.23
N ASP A 76 -7.97 11.08 -2.06
CA ASP A 76 -7.90 12.52 -1.85
C ASP A 76 -6.61 13.06 -2.47
N HIS A 77 -6.68 13.44 -3.74
CA HIS A 77 -5.58 14.09 -4.47
C HIS A 77 -5.32 15.53 -4.02
N SER A 78 -5.99 16.04 -2.99
CA SER A 78 -5.73 17.39 -2.45
C SER A 78 -4.37 17.50 -1.77
N TYR A 79 -3.77 16.38 -1.34
CA TYR A 79 -2.41 16.36 -0.80
C TYR A 79 -1.39 16.08 -1.90
N ASN A 80 -0.87 17.15 -2.49
CA ASN A 80 0.27 17.11 -3.39
C ASN A 80 1.50 17.76 -2.70
N PRO A 81 2.53 16.99 -2.30
CA PRO A 81 3.74 17.53 -1.69
C PRO A 81 4.63 18.33 -2.66
N SER A 82 4.28 18.45 -3.95
CA SER A 82 5.03 19.22 -4.95
C SER A 82 4.66 20.73 -5.03
N TRP A 83 3.98 21.28 -4.02
CA TRP A 83 3.57 22.70 -3.97
C TRP A 83 4.04 23.44 -2.71
N ASN A 84 5.18 23.03 -2.12
CA ASN A 84 5.94 23.86 -1.19
C ASN A 84 7.44 23.68 -1.45
#